data_AF-B3E513-F1
#
_entry.id   AF-B3E513-F1
#
_cell.length_a   1.000
_cell.length_b   1.000
_cell.length_c   1.000
_cell.angle_alpha   90.00
_cell.angle_beta   90.00
_cell.angle_gamma   90.00
#
_symmetry.space_group_name_H-M   'P 1'
#
loop_
_entity.id
_entity.type
_entity.pdbx_description
1 polymer ?
#
loop_
_entity_poly.entity_id
_entity_poly.type
_entity_poly.pdbx_seq_one_letter_code
_entity_poly.pdbx_strand_id
1 'polypeptide(L)'
;MIDFEFKGICVYATAEISWRELKDSGSHHVNRFDRNTNVKVSFWDFVIFNDLFELAMVKSTLSYFMQAYWKRSSKAGSKIELAMALFHDDDFNPQALNMIARQKNGIQSLEVSVADNGMPAGEVYLSAQEVIMLDIAVGKAINLLSPDYTIIKKDL
;
A
#
# COMPACT_ATOMS: atom_id res chain seq x y z
N MET A 1 14.00 5.71 -4.84
CA MET A 1 13.46 4.37 -5.14
C MET A 1 13.20 3.68 -3.81
N ILE A 2 12.02 3.11 -3.65
CA ILE A 2 11.66 2.20 -2.56
C ILE A 2 11.67 0.80 -3.15
N ASP A 3 12.38 -0.10 -2.49
CA ASP A 3 12.44 -1.51 -2.83
C ASP A 3 12.45 -2.30 -1.52
N PHE A 4 11.36 -3.01 -1.26
CA PHE A 4 11.14 -3.78 -0.05
C PHE A 4 10.55 -5.12 -0.45
N GLU A 5 11.16 -6.20 0.04
CA GLU A 5 10.70 -7.57 -0.16
C GLU A 5 10.73 -8.29 1.19
N PHE A 6 9.60 -8.91 1.55
CA PHE A 6 9.49 -9.64 2.79
C PHE A 6 8.40 -10.72 2.72
N LYS A 7 8.80 -11.99 2.78
CA LYS A 7 7.90 -13.15 2.88
C LYS A 7 6.78 -13.16 1.82
N GLY A 8 7.12 -12.86 0.57
CA GLY A 8 6.17 -12.81 -0.54
C GLY A 8 5.44 -11.47 -0.68
N ILE A 9 5.71 -10.49 0.19
CA ILE A 9 5.17 -9.14 0.07
C ILE A 9 6.24 -8.22 -0.50
N CYS A 10 5.93 -7.51 -1.58
CA CYS A 10 6.84 -6.55 -2.19
C CYS A 10 6.22 -5.15 -2.22
N VAL A 11 7.01 -4.13 -1.88
CA VAL A 11 6.66 -2.72 -2.06
C VAL A 11 7.72 -2.07 -2.92
N TYR A 12 7.35 -1.74 -4.15
CA TYR A 12 8.20 -1.04 -5.09
C TYR A 12 7.62 0.35 -5.36
N ALA A 13 8.46 1.37 -5.30
CA ALA A 13 8.04 2.69 -5.75
C ALA A 13 9.15 3.57 -6.32
N THR A 14 8.83 4.27 -7.39
CA THR A 14 9.69 5.27 -8.04
C THR A 14 8.94 6.56 -8.31
N ALA A 15 9.70 7.64 -8.38
CA ALA A 15 9.23 8.95 -8.82
C ALA A 15 10.31 9.53 -9.72
N GLU A 16 9.98 9.74 -10.98
CA GLU A 16 10.84 10.38 -11.96
C GLU A 16 10.32 11.80 -12.17
N ILE A 17 11.23 12.78 -12.07
CA ILE A 17 10.92 14.18 -12.33
C ILE A 17 11.59 14.52 -13.65
N SER A 18 10.79 14.77 -14.67
CA SER A 18 11.27 15.30 -15.93
C SER A 18 11.03 16.81 -16.01
N TRP A 19 12.00 17.50 -16.59
CA TRP A 19 11.95 18.93 -16.81
C TRP A 19 11.84 19.19 -18.31
N ARG A 20 10.85 20.00 -18.72
CA ARG A 20 10.65 20.40 -20.10
C ARG A 20 10.50 21.91 -20.19
N GLU A 21 11.33 22.55 -21.01
CA GLU A 21 11.08 23.91 -21.48
C GLU A 21 10.11 23.88 -22.65
N LEU A 22 8.98 24.56 -22.50
CA LEU A 22 8.04 24.80 -23.58
C LEU A 22 8.13 26.27 -23.97
N LYS A 23 8.36 26.54 -25.26
CA LYS A 23 8.12 27.88 -25.82
C LYS A 23 6.65 27.98 -26.18
N ASP A 24 5.97 28.98 -25.64
CA ASP A 24 4.63 29.33 -26.14
C ASP A 24 4.72 30.12 -27.46
N SER A 25 3.57 30.30 -28.11
CA SER A 25 3.43 31.05 -29.36
C SER A 25 3.86 32.52 -29.28
N GLY A 26 4.12 33.04 -28.07
CA GLY A 26 4.62 34.39 -27.80
C GLY A 26 6.14 34.44 -27.53
N SER A 27 6.88 33.34 -27.69
CA SER A 27 8.30 33.22 -27.33
C SER A 27 8.60 33.31 -25.83
N HIS A 28 7.61 33.14 -24.95
CA HIS A 28 7.85 33.02 -23.53
C HIS A 28 8.25 31.58 -23.17
N HIS A 29 9.26 31.46 -22.31
CA HIS A 29 9.71 30.19 -21.77
C HIS A 29 8.80 29.79 -20.61
N VAL A 30 8.06 28.70 -20.77
CA VAL A 30 7.28 28.07 -19.71
C VAL A 30 8.02 26.83 -19.24
N ASN A 31 8.43 26.84 -17.98
CA ASN A 31 9.01 25.67 -17.34
C ASN A 31 7.89 24.71 -16.94
N ARG A 32 7.93 23.47 -17.46
CA ARG A 32 7.04 22.40 -17.02
C ARG A 32 7.86 21.34 -16.28
N PHE A 33 7.47 21.12 -15.03
CA PHE A 33 7.85 19.91 -14.31
C PHE A 33 6.80 18.84 -14.63
N ASP A 34 7.24 17.61 -14.83
CA ASP A 34 6.37 16.46 -15.02
C ASP A 34 6.87 15.35 -14.11
N ARG A 35 5.99 14.85 -13.25
CA ARG A 35 6.33 13.86 -12.24
C ARG A 35 5.64 12.56 -12.60
N ASN A 36 6.42 11.58 -13.01
CA ASN A 36 5.94 10.23 -13.28
C ASN A 36 6.18 9.36 -12.05
N THR A 37 5.12 8.86 -11.43
CA THR A 37 5.19 8.00 -10.24
C THR A 37 4.71 6.60 -10.56
N ASN A 38 5.39 5.63 -9.99
CA ASN A 38 5.03 4.24 -10.06
C ASN A 38 5.08 3.68 -8.65
N VAL A 39 3.93 3.24 -8.15
CA VAL A 39 3.77 2.58 -6.86
C VAL A 39 3.13 1.23 -7.11
N LYS A 40 3.86 0.17 -6.77
CA LYS A 40 3.42 -1.22 -6.88
C LYS A 40 3.58 -1.89 -5.52
N VAL A 41 2.49 -2.43 -4.98
CA VAL A 41 2.50 -3.29 -3.80
C VAL A 41 1.97 -4.64 -4.21
N SER A 42 2.73 -5.71 -3.99
CA SER A 42 2.29 -7.06 -4.31
C SER A 42 2.31 -7.97 -3.08
N PHE A 43 1.34 -8.85 -3.00
CA PHE A 43 1.25 -9.95 -2.05
C PHE A 43 1.20 -11.23 -2.89
N TRP A 44 2.35 -11.88 -3.07
CA TRP A 44 2.54 -12.88 -4.12
C TRP A 44 2.06 -12.32 -5.48
N ASP A 45 1.08 -12.96 -6.09
CA ASP A 45 0.54 -12.59 -7.40
C ASP A 45 -0.60 -11.55 -7.32
N PHE A 46 -1.08 -11.19 -6.12
CA PHE A 46 -2.06 -10.10 -5.94
C PHE A 46 -1.34 -8.75 -6.02
N VAL A 47 -1.61 -7.95 -7.06
CA VAL A 47 -0.85 -6.72 -7.37
C VAL A 47 -1.72 -5.47 -7.31
N ILE A 48 -1.40 -4.58 -6.38
CA ILE A 48 -1.97 -3.24 -6.30
C ILE A 48 -1.04 -2.26 -7.03
N PHE A 49 -1.52 -1.61 -8.09
CA PHE A 49 -0.72 -0.71 -8.92
C PHE A 49 -1.35 0.69 -9.02
N ASN A 50 -0.67 1.69 -8.46
CA ASN A 50 -1.08 3.10 -8.45
C ASN A 50 -2.53 3.36 -7.95
N ASP A 51 -3.17 2.38 -7.31
CA ASP A 51 -4.51 2.51 -6.75
C ASP A 51 -4.43 3.04 -5.31
N LEU A 52 -4.68 4.34 -5.15
CA LEU A 52 -4.64 4.98 -3.83
C LEU A 52 -5.67 4.42 -2.86
N PHE A 53 -6.84 3.97 -3.35
CA PHE A 53 -7.90 3.44 -2.49
C PHE A 53 -7.47 2.12 -1.87
N GLU A 54 -7.04 1.17 -2.70
CA GLU A 54 -6.57 -0.14 -2.23
C GLU A 54 -5.32 -0.02 -1.35
N LEU A 55 -4.38 0.84 -1.73
CA LEU A 55 -3.20 1.12 -0.91
C LEU A 55 -3.57 1.74 0.44
N ALA A 56 -4.53 2.66 0.48
CA ALA A 56 -5.03 3.24 1.72
C ALA A 56 -5.77 2.22 2.59
N MET A 57 -6.50 1.28 1.99
CA MET A 57 -7.12 0.15 2.69
C MET A 57 -6.07 -0.74 3.35
N VAL A 58 -5.00 -1.10 2.64
CA VAL A 58 -3.87 -1.84 3.22
C VAL A 58 -3.24 -1.04 4.37
N LYS A 59 -2.89 0.22 4.13
CA LYS A 59 -2.24 1.08 5.14
C LYS A 59 -3.08 1.26 6.40
N SER A 60 -4.37 1.53 6.25
CA SER A 60 -5.28 1.71 7.38
C SER A 60 -5.49 0.42 8.17
N THR A 61 -5.53 -0.73 7.50
CA THR A 61 -5.61 -2.05 8.14
C THR A 61 -4.37 -2.34 8.98
N LEU A 62 -3.16 -2.09 8.46
CA LEU A 62 -1.91 -2.23 9.20
C LEU A 62 -1.87 -1.31 10.42
N SER A 63 -2.28 -0.04 10.23
CA SER A 63 -2.34 0.95 11.30
C SER A 63 -3.36 0.59 12.38
N TYR A 64 -4.54 0.10 11.99
CA TYR A 64 -5.56 -0.35 12.93
C TYR A 64 -5.05 -1.53 13.77
N PHE A 65 -4.46 -2.54 13.11
CA PHE A 65 -3.88 -3.68 13.81
C PHE A 65 -2.88 -3.23 14.88
N MET A 66 -1.97 -2.31 14.53
CA MET A 66 -0.97 -1.81 15.48
C MET A 66 -1.56 -1.05 16.66
N GLN A 67 -2.55 -0.19 16.41
CA GLN A 67 -3.25 0.52 17.49
C GLN A 67 -3.99 -0.44 18.42
N ALA A 68 -4.64 -1.46 17.86
CA ALA A 68 -5.35 -2.48 18.62
C ALA A 68 -4.37 -3.37 19.41
N TYR A 69 -3.25 -3.76 18.78
CA TYR A 69 -2.18 -4.56 19.38
C TYR A 69 -1.63 -3.88 20.63
N TRP A 70 -1.24 -2.59 20.55
CA TRP A 70 -0.69 -1.88 21.72
C TRP A 70 -1.69 -1.68 22.85
N LYS A 71 -2.98 -1.49 22.55
CA LYS A 71 -4.03 -1.38 23.58
C LYS A 71 -4.31 -2.70 24.30
N ARG A 72 -4.01 -3.83 23.67
CA ARG A 72 -4.45 -5.17 24.10
C ARG A 72 -3.32 -6.11 24.48
N SER A 73 -2.07 -5.80 24.13
CA SER A 73 -0.91 -6.66 24.41
C SER A 73 -0.67 -6.93 25.90
N SER A 74 -1.12 -6.04 26.79
CA SER A 74 -1.05 -6.20 28.25
C SER A 74 -2.27 -6.86 28.88
N LYS A 75 -3.33 -7.14 28.10
CA LYS A 75 -4.60 -7.71 28.60
C LYS A 75 -4.73 -9.16 28.17
N ALA A 76 -4.58 -10.07 29.12
CA ALA A 76 -4.77 -11.50 28.90
C ALA A 76 -6.14 -11.79 28.25
N GLY A 77 -6.14 -12.56 27.15
CA GLY A 77 -7.37 -12.99 26.46
C GLY A 77 -8.05 -11.96 25.54
N SER A 78 -7.48 -10.77 25.35
CA SER A 78 -8.08 -9.75 24.48
C SER A 78 -7.82 -10.04 23.00
N LYS A 79 -8.88 -10.28 22.22
CA LYS A 79 -8.82 -10.46 20.75
C LYS A 79 -8.84 -9.11 20.02
N ILE A 80 -8.16 -9.03 18.88
CA ILE A 80 -8.31 -7.92 17.92
C ILE A 80 -9.36 -8.34 16.90
N GLU A 81 -10.45 -7.58 16.79
CA GLU A 81 -11.46 -7.78 15.77
C GLU A 81 -11.03 -7.02 14.51
N LEU A 82 -10.34 -7.73 13.61
CA LEU A 82 -9.94 -7.21 12.32
C LEU A 82 -10.01 -8.33 11.29
N ALA A 83 -10.79 -8.09 10.25
CA ALA A 83 -10.85 -8.90 9.05
C ALA A 83 -11.14 -7.93 7.89
N MET A 84 -10.20 -7.84 6.95
CA MET A 84 -10.29 -7.03 5.75
C MET A 84 -10.06 -7.94 4.54
N ALA A 85 -10.80 -7.70 3.45
CA ALA A 85 -10.58 -8.34 2.17
C ALA A 85 -10.59 -7.29 1.05
N LEU A 86 -9.65 -7.41 0.11
CA LEU A 86 -9.67 -6.73 -1.19
C LEU A 86 -9.84 -7.79 -2.28
N PHE A 87 -10.59 -7.45 -3.32
CA PHE A 87 -10.94 -8.37 -4.41
C PHE A 87 -10.53 -7.75 -5.74
N HIS A 88 -9.82 -8.52 -6.55
CA HIS A 88 -9.62 -8.26 -7.96
C HIS A 88 -10.47 -9.25 -8.73
N ASP A 89 -11.64 -8.80 -9.14
CA ASP A 89 -12.61 -9.60 -9.90
C ASP A 89 -12.30 -9.46 -11.40
N ASP A 90 -11.21 -10.08 -11.85
CA ASP A 90 -11.00 -10.32 -13.26
C ASP A 90 -11.83 -11.55 -13.68
N ASP A 91 -12.57 -11.45 -14.79
CA ASP A 91 -13.50 -12.48 -15.30
C ASP A 91 -12.89 -13.89 -15.41
N PHE A 92 -11.57 -14.01 -15.45
CA PHE A 92 -10.82 -15.26 -15.64
C PHE A 92 -9.94 -15.66 -14.45
N ASN A 93 -9.67 -14.75 -13.52
CA ASN A 93 -8.75 -15.00 -12.41
C ASN A 93 -9.11 -14.17 -11.17
N PRO A 94 -10.27 -14.40 -10.53
CA PRO A 94 -10.63 -13.71 -9.30
C PRO A 94 -9.59 -13.98 -8.21
N GLN A 95 -9.07 -12.90 -7.64
CA GLN A 95 -8.14 -12.97 -6.52
C GLN A 95 -8.67 -12.20 -5.32
N ALA A 96 -8.36 -12.68 -4.12
CA ALA A 96 -8.73 -12.04 -2.87
C ALA A 96 -7.51 -11.93 -1.95
N LEU A 97 -7.17 -10.71 -1.54
CA LEU A 97 -6.20 -10.44 -0.48
C LEU A 97 -6.95 -10.29 0.85
N ASN A 98 -6.59 -11.10 1.84
CA ASN A 98 -7.16 -11.07 3.17
C ASN A 98 -6.12 -10.62 4.19
N MET A 99 -6.55 -9.79 5.14
CA MET A 99 -5.76 -9.38 6.29
C MET A 99 -6.61 -9.57 7.56
N ILE A 100 -6.23 -10.53 8.40
CA ILE A 100 -7.05 -10.98 9.53
C ILE A 100 -6.20 -11.01 10.80
N ALA A 101 -6.68 -10.38 11.87
CA ALA A 101 -6.02 -10.51 13.15
C ALA A 101 -6.28 -11.89 13.77
N ARG A 102 -5.21 -12.56 14.18
CA ARG A 102 -5.24 -13.89 14.79
C ARG A 102 -4.57 -13.86 16.16
N GLN A 103 -5.07 -14.72 17.05
CA GLN A 103 -4.48 -14.91 18.37
C GLN A 103 -4.23 -16.39 18.63
N LYS A 104 -2.98 -16.74 18.94
CA LYS A 104 -2.61 -18.10 19.35
C LYS A 104 -1.69 -18.04 20.56
N ASN A 105 -2.01 -18.79 21.61
CA ASN A 105 -1.23 -18.84 22.86
C ASN A 105 -0.95 -17.45 23.46
N GLY A 106 -1.91 -16.52 23.39
CA GLY A 106 -1.76 -15.15 23.87
C GLY A 106 -0.99 -14.20 22.94
N ILE A 107 -0.35 -14.72 21.90
CA ILE A 107 0.38 -13.92 20.91
C ILE A 107 -0.59 -13.50 19.80
N GLN A 108 -0.67 -12.20 19.55
CA GLN A 108 -1.41 -11.61 18.43
C GLN A 108 -0.52 -11.53 17.19
N SER A 109 -1.04 -11.93 16.05
CA SER A 109 -0.41 -11.79 14.74
C SER A 109 -1.42 -11.31 13.70
N LEU A 110 -0.92 -10.71 12.63
CA LEU A 110 -1.72 -10.40 11.45
C LEU A 110 -1.49 -11.48 10.40
N GLU A 111 -2.51 -12.27 10.11
CA GLU A 111 -2.52 -13.12 8.92
C GLU A 111 -2.67 -12.21 7.70
N VAL A 112 -1.83 -12.43 6.70
CA VAL A 112 -1.95 -11.88 5.36
C VAL A 112 -1.96 -13.06 4.40
N SER A 113 -3.07 -13.24 3.67
CA SER A 113 -3.28 -14.38 2.80
C SER A 113 -3.90 -13.99 1.48
N VAL A 114 -3.56 -14.71 0.42
CA VAL A 114 -4.12 -14.54 -0.92
C VAL A 114 -4.82 -15.82 -1.31
N ALA A 115 -6.05 -15.68 -1.82
CA ALA A 115 -6.75 -16.72 -2.54
C ALA A 115 -6.80 -16.36 -4.03
N ASP A 116 -6.48 -17.31 -4.89
CA ASP A 116 -6.58 -17.22 -6.35
C ASP A 116 -7.58 -18.30 -6.81
N ASN A 117 -8.64 -17.89 -7.50
CA ASN A 117 -9.75 -18.78 -7.88
C ASN A 117 -10.34 -19.56 -6.69
N GLY A 118 -10.37 -18.92 -5.52
CA GLY A 118 -10.81 -19.54 -4.27
C GLY A 118 -9.82 -20.53 -3.64
N MET A 119 -8.66 -20.75 -4.26
CA MET A 119 -7.60 -21.62 -3.74
C MET A 119 -6.52 -20.80 -3.03
N PRO A 120 -5.96 -21.26 -1.89
CA PRO A 120 -4.86 -20.54 -1.25
C PRO A 120 -3.63 -20.44 -2.16
N ALA A 121 -3.17 -19.21 -2.41
CA ALA A 121 -1.99 -18.91 -3.23
C ALA A 121 -0.80 -18.43 -2.39
N GLY A 122 -1.07 -17.82 -1.22
CA GLY A 122 -0.04 -17.38 -0.30
C GLY A 122 -0.60 -17.12 1.09
N GLU A 123 0.20 -17.37 2.13
CA GLU A 123 -0.18 -17.07 3.52
C GLU A 123 1.08 -16.74 4.33
N VAL A 124 0.98 -15.71 5.16
CA VAL A 124 2.00 -15.36 6.15
C VAL A 124 1.36 -14.80 7.42
N TYR A 125 1.96 -15.10 8.56
CA TYR A 125 1.61 -14.51 9.84
C TYR A 125 2.69 -13.51 10.25
N LEU A 126 2.30 -12.25 10.37
CA LEU A 126 3.17 -11.15 10.74
C LEU A 126 3.04 -10.83 12.24
N SER A 127 4.18 -10.76 12.92
CA SER A 127 4.32 -10.17 14.25
C SER A 127 4.12 -8.65 14.20
N ALA A 128 3.89 -8.03 15.36
CA ALA A 128 3.73 -6.57 15.43
C ALA A 128 4.91 -5.79 14.84
N GLN A 129 6.14 -6.28 15.00
CA GLN A 129 7.31 -5.63 14.40
C GLN A 129 7.28 -5.71 12.87
N GLU A 130 6.92 -6.87 12.32
CA GLU A 130 6.81 -7.06 10.87
C GLU A 130 5.66 -6.23 10.27
N VAL A 131 4.55 -6.09 10.99
CA VAL A 131 3.45 -5.19 10.60
C VAL A 131 3.91 -3.74 10.57
N ILE A 132 4.69 -3.27 11.56
CA ILE A 132 5.27 -1.91 11.55
C ILE A 132 6.18 -1.72 10.33
N MET A 133 7.03 -2.70 10.01
CA MET A 133 7.93 -2.61 8.86
C MET A 133 7.14 -2.44 7.56
N LEU A 134 6.09 -3.25 7.36
CA LEU A 134 5.24 -3.15 6.19
C LEU A 134 4.45 -1.82 6.16
N ASP A 135 3.93 -1.37 7.31
CA ASP A 135 3.22 -0.09 7.44
C ASP A 135 4.10 1.11 7.02
N ILE A 136 5.37 1.09 7.41
CA ILE A 136 6.38 2.09 7.02
C ILE A 136 6.65 2.03 5.51
N ALA A 137 6.85 0.83 4.95
CA ALA A 137 7.14 0.65 3.53
C ALA A 137 5.98 1.16 2.66
N VAL A 138 4.75 0.69 2.95
CA VAL A 138 3.53 1.11 2.25
C VAL A 138 3.28 2.60 2.43
N GLY A 139 3.43 3.14 3.64
CA GLY A 139 3.26 4.57 3.90
C GLY A 139 4.22 5.45 3.10
N LYS A 140 5.51 5.05 3.02
CA LYS A 140 6.49 5.76 2.19
C LYS A 140 6.14 5.68 0.70
N ALA A 141 5.63 4.54 0.23
CA ALA A 141 5.21 4.36 -1.16
C ALA A 141 3.99 5.22 -1.50
N ILE A 142 2.94 5.22 -0.67
CA ILE A 142 1.73 6.04 -0.85
C ILE A 142 2.07 7.53 -0.91
N ASN A 143 3.02 8.01 -0.11
CA ASN A 143 3.43 9.42 -0.13
C ASN A 143 3.99 9.86 -1.50
N LEU A 144 4.38 8.92 -2.36
CA LEU A 144 4.78 9.23 -3.74
C LEU A 144 3.58 9.49 -4.67
N LEU A 145 2.36 9.06 -4.34
CA LEU A 145 1.11 9.39 -5.03
C LEU A 145 0.60 10.78 -4.60
N SER A 146 1.47 11.78 -4.60
CA SER A 146 1.06 13.14 -4.23
C SER A 146 0.08 13.71 -5.27
N PRO A 147 -0.89 14.55 -4.88
CA PRO A 147 -1.78 15.21 -5.82
C PRO A 147 -1.02 15.96 -6.91
N ASP A 148 -1.57 15.95 -8.12
CA ASP A 148 -1.09 16.81 -9.19
C ASP A 148 -1.36 18.28 -8.86
N TYR A 149 -0.49 19.15 -9.36
CA TYR A 149 -0.67 20.60 -9.25
C TYR A 149 -1.24 21.16 -10.54
N THR A 150 -2.15 22.13 -10.40
CA THR A 150 -2.58 22.97 -11.52
C THR A 150 -1.75 24.26 -11.48
N ILE A 151 -1.10 24.60 -12.59
CA ILE A 151 -0.40 25.89 -12.71
C ILE A 151 -1.43 26.96 -13.05
N ILE A 152 -1.63 27.92 -12.14
CA ILE A 152 -2.44 29.11 -12.39
C ILE A 152 -1.51 30.19 -12.96
N LYS A 153 -1.66 30.52 -14.25
CA LYS A 153 -1.03 31.72 -14.82
C LYS A 153 -1.74 32.95 -14.25
N LYS A 154 -1.02 33.82 -13.55
CA LYS A 154 -1.49 35.17 -13.23
C LYS A 154 -1.02 36.09 -14.36
N ASP A 155 -1.95 36.65 -15.10
CA ASP A 155 -1.68 37.80 -15.96
C ASP A 155 -1.40 38.99 -15.03
N LEU A 156 -0.20 39.59 -15.17
CA LEU A 156 0.22 40.81 -14.48
C LEU A 156 -0.04 42.02 -15.38
#